data_AF-A0A955LXC7-F1
#
_entry.id   AF-A0A955LXC7-F1
#
_cell.length_a   1.000
_cell.length_b   1.000
_cell.length_c   1.000
_cell.angle_alpha   90.00
_cell.angle_beta   90.00
_cell.angle_gamma   90.00
#
_symmetry.space_group_name_H-M   'P 1'
#
loop_
_entity.id
_entity.type
_entity.pdbx_description
1 polymer ?
#
loop_
_entity_poly.entity_id
_entity_poly.type
_entity_poly.pdbx_seq_one_letter_code
_entity_poly.pdbx_strand_id
1 'polypeptide(L)'
;MKRHIGVRGFLSMVLIMMAVMVAEPGWSMDDADFTFGKVEEISQDHVTISEFDPEQDMDVNVVYDLARDVILDNIQSLDEILVGDLIDIEYEESNGKKIAKVIAKDEEIYEMPEYDEGSESLENSKEGMEE
;
A
#
# COMPACT_ATOMS: atom_id res chain seq x y z
N MET A 1 11.51 69.08 -38.87
CA MET A 1 11.66 68.50 -37.51
C MET A 1 12.19 67.07 -37.63
N LYS A 2 13.26 66.80 -36.87
CA LYS A 2 13.82 65.53 -36.33
C LYS A 2 13.61 64.19 -37.07
N ARG A 3 14.77 63.61 -37.43
CA ARG A 3 15.02 62.21 -37.84
C ARG A 3 14.69 61.25 -36.69
N HIS A 4 14.24 60.02 -37.00
CA HIS A 4 14.58 58.86 -36.17
C HIS A 4 14.88 57.62 -37.00
N ILE A 5 16.00 57.01 -36.61
CA ILE A 5 16.71 55.86 -37.14
C ILE A 5 16.41 54.67 -36.21
N GLY A 6 16.42 53.45 -36.76
CA GLY A 6 16.71 52.22 -36.03
C GLY A 6 15.48 51.38 -35.71
N VAL A 7 15.55 50.05 -35.58
CA VAL A 7 16.69 49.15 -35.45
C VAL A 7 16.26 47.79 -36.05
N ARG A 8 17.19 47.16 -36.76
CA ARG A 8 17.13 45.76 -37.19
C ARG A 8 17.12 44.85 -35.95
N GLY A 9 16.02 44.15 -35.71
CA GLY A 9 15.97 43.06 -34.74
C GLY A 9 15.83 41.75 -35.48
N PHE A 10 16.96 41.13 -35.83
CA PHE A 10 17.00 39.72 -36.24
C PHE A 10 16.44 38.91 -35.07
N LEU A 11 15.23 38.37 -35.24
CA LEU A 11 14.59 37.49 -34.27
C LEU A 11 15.39 36.18 -34.27
N SER A 12 16.37 36.11 -33.37
CA SER A 12 17.17 34.92 -33.11
C SER A 12 16.25 33.85 -32.52
N MET A 13 15.83 32.93 -33.37
CA MET A 13 15.05 31.75 -33.02
C MET A 13 15.96 30.80 -32.23
N VAL A 14 15.94 30.93 -30.91
CA VAL A 14 16.64 30.02 -29.99
C VAL A 14 15.87 28.70 -30.00
N LEU A 15 16.35 27.77 -30.83
CA LEU A 15 15.91 26.38 -30.86
C LEU A 15 16.50 25.68 -29.61
N ILE A 16 15.76 25.71 -28.49
CA ILE A 16 16.08 24.89 -27.32
C ILE A 16 15.74 23.45 -27.70
N MET A 17 16.76 22.73 -28.17
CA MET A 17 16.73 21.29 -28.36
C MET A 17 16.69 20.66 -26.96
N MET A 18 15.49 20.57 -26.37
CA MET A 18 15.28 19.74 -25.18
C MET A 18 15.51 18.30 -25.59
N ALA A 19 16.67 17.77 -25.18
CA ALA A 19 16.92 16.35 -25.17
C ALA A 19 15.90 15.72 -24.21
N VAL A 20 14.81 15.20 -24.76
CA VAL A 20 13.95 14.26 -24.06
C VAL A 20 14.80 13.02 -23.82
N MET A 21 15.41 12.92 -22.64
CA MET A 21 15.89 11.64 -22.13
C MET A 21 14.65 10.76 -21.99
N VAL A 22 14.42 9.91 -22.98
CA VAL A 22 13.49 8.80 -22.86
C VAL A 22 14.12 7.84 -21.87
N ALA A 23 13.74 7.98 -20.60
CA ALA A 23 13.98 6.96 -19.61
C ALA A 23 13.26 5.71 -20.12
N GLU A 24 14.03 4.69 -20.50
CA GLU A 24 13.47 3.41 -20.90
C GLU A 24 12.72 2.84 -19.69
N PRO A 25 11.44 2.44 -19.82
CA PRO A 25 10.75 1.74 -18.75
C PRO A 25 11.44 0.39 -18.56
N GLY A 26 12.31 0.31 -17.56
CA GLY A 26 12.76 -0.94 -17.01
C GLY A 26 11.55 -1.59 -16.36
N TRP A 27 10.99 -2.61 -17.01
CA TRP A 27 10.00 -3.48 -16.40
C TRP A 27 10.74 -4.39 -15.41
N SER A 28 11.01 -3.89 -14.21
CA SER A 28 11.36 -4.75 -13.08
C SER A 28 10.07 -5.41 -12.63
N MET A 29 9.86 -6.65 -13.07
CA MET A 29 8.96 -7.54 -12.34
C MET A 29 9.61 -7.83 -10.98
N ASP A 30 8.79 -7.80 -9.93
CA ASP A 30 8.97 -8.48 -8.64
C ASP A 30 9.74 -7.76 -7.53
N ASP A 31 9.26 -6.59 -7.11
CA ASP A 31 9.30 -6.20 -5.69
C ASP A 31 8.01 -5.42 -5.41
N ALA A 32 6.88 -6.13 -5.36
CA ALA A 32 5.65 -5.52 -4.88
C ALA A 32 5.75 -5.45 -3.34
N ASP A 33 5.55 -4.25 -2.81
CA ASP A 33 5.57 -3.99 -1.37
C ASP A 33 4.22 -4.37 -0.77
N PHE A 34 4.23 -4.72 0.51
CA PHE A 34 3.03 -5.09 1.24
C PHE A 34 2.79 -4.13 2.40
N THR A 35 1.53 -3.76 2.60
CA THR A 35 1.08 -3.03 3.78
C THR A 35 -0.25 -3.59 4.28
N PHE A 36 -0.59 -3.25 5.52
CA PHE A 36 -1.88 -3.54 6.12
C PHE A 36 -2.36 -2.28 6.83
N GLY A 37 -3.68 -2.08 6.86
CA GLY A 37 -4.23 -0.94 7.56
C GLY A 37 -5.74 -0.90 7.58
N LYS A 38 -6.26 0.08 8.31
CA LYS A 38 -7.70 0.28 8.47
C LYS A 38 -8.21 1.27 7.45
N VAL A 39 -9.27 0.94 6.72
CA VAL A 39 -9.85 1.79 5.68
C VAL A 39 -10.46 3.05 6.29
N GLU A 40 -9.98 4.21 5.86
CA GLU A 40 -10.51 5.52 6.24
C GLU A 40 -11.37 6.13 5.12
N GLU A 41 -11.06 5.83 3.86
CA GLU A 41 -11.83 6.24 2.68
C GLU A 41 -11.64 5.21 1.55
N ILE A 42 -12.68 4.97 0.74
CA ILE A 42 -12.55 4.15 -0.46
C ILE A 42 -13.39 4.72 -1.61
N SER A 43 -12.84 4.64 -2.82
CA SER A 43 -13.50 5.03 -4.07
C SER A 43 -13.18 4.04 -5.19
N GLN A 44 -13.66 4.30 -6.41
CA GLN A 44 -13.35 3.48 -7.58
C GLN A 44 -11.91 3.68 -8.09
N ASP A 45 -11.25 4.78 -7.71
CA ASP A 45 -9.93 5.16 -8.21
C ASP A 45 -8.83 5.10 -7.14
N HIS A 46 -9.19 5.13 -5.85
CA HIS A 46 -8.22 5.14 -4.74
C HIS A 46 -8.80 4.53 -3.47
N VAL A 47 -7.91 4.12 -2.57
CA VAL A 47 -8.21 3.76 -1.18
C VAL A 47 -7.27 4.49 -0.24
N THR A 48 -7.79 4.98 0.88
CA THR A 48 -7.01 5.59 1.95
C THR A 48 -7.08 4.67 3.16
N ILE A 49 -5.93 4.22 3.64
CA ILE A 49 -5.82 3.44 4.88
C ILE A 49 -5.03 4.19 5.93
N SER A 50 -5.35 3.91 7.20
CA SER A 50 -4.53 4.25 8.35
C SER A 50 -3.55 3.09 8.59
N GLU A 51 -2.26 3.35 8.41
CA GLU A 51 -1.16 2.40 8.61
C GLU A 51 -0.13 2.98 9.59
N PHE A 52 0.60 2.11 10.30
CA PHE A 52 1.60 2.54 11.28
C PHE A 52 2.90 2.99 10.58
N ASP A 53 3.32 4.24 10.81
CA ASP A 53 4.61 4.77 10.36
C ASP A 53 5.67 4.59 11.45
N PRO A 54 6.66 3.70 11.28
CA PRO A 54 7.70 3.46 12.29
C PRO A 54 8.69 4.61 12.44
N GLU A 55 8.82 5.51 11.46
CA GLU A 55 9.68 6.69 11.57
C GLU A 55 9.03 7.76 12.45
N GLN A 56 7.70 7.89 12.38
CA GLN A 56 6.93 8.87 13.15
C GLN A 56 6.35 8.32 14.46
N ASP A 57 6.40 6.99 14.66
CA ASP A 57 5.83 6.29 15.83
C ASP A 57 4.34 6.61 16.02
N MET A 58 3.59 6.66 14.91
CA MET A 58 2.15 6.94 14.90
C MET A 58 1.47 6.40 13.65
N ASP A 59 0.15 6.24 13.72
CA ASP A 59 -0.65 5.92 12.55
C ASP A 59 -0.77 7.14 11.62
N VAL A 60 -0.61 6.90 10.32
CA VAL A 60 -0.72 7.91 9.26
C VAL A 60 -1.72 7.46 8.21
N ASN A 61 -2.39 8.42 7.58
CA ASN A 61 -3.30 8.14 6.48
C ASN A 61 -2.55 8.17 5.15
N VAL A 62 -2.54 7.05 4.44
CA VAL A 62 -1.82 6.89 3.18
C VAL A 62 -2.81 6.56 2.07
N VAL A 63 -2.66 7.25 0.95
CA VAL A 63 -3.52 7.09 -0.23
C VAL A 63 -2.83 6.18 -1.24
N TYR A 64 -3.55 5.15 -1.66
CA TYR A 64 -3.15 4.20 -2.69
C TYR A 64 -4.06 4.39 -3.91
N ASP A 65 -3.47 4.71 -5.06
CA ASP A 65 -4.19 4.73 -6.34
C ASP A 65 -4.51 3.27 -6.73
N LEU A 66 -5.71 2.98 -7.22
CA LEU A 66 -6.06 1.63 -7.67
C LEU A 66 -5.54 1.40 -9.09
N ALA A 67 -4.81 0.30 -9.30
CA ALA A 67 -4.52 -0.16 -10.65
C ALA A 67 -5.82 -0.47 -11.40
N ARG A 68 -5.84 -0.24 -12.72
CA ARG A 68 -7.02 -0.55 -13.55
C ARG A 68 -7.37 -2.04 -13.54
N ASP A 69 -6.38 -2.87 -13.27
CA ASP A 69 -6.41 -4.33 -13.20
C ASP A 69 -6.12 -4.83 -11.77
N VAL A 70 -6.47 -4.03 -10.75
CA VAL A 70 -6.36 -4.44 -9.34
C VAL A 70 -7.05 -5.80 -9.13
N ILE A 71 -6.35 -6.69 -8.48
CA ILE A 71 -6.84 -8.02 -8.11
C ILE A 71 -7.53 -7.89 -6.75
N LEU A 72 -8.77 -8.33 -6.70
CA LEU A 72 -9.52 -8.44 -5.45
C LEU A 72 -9.36 -9.88 -4.97
N ASP A 73 -8.51 -10.08 -3.97
CA ASP A 73 -8.41 -11.37 -3.30
C ASP A 73 -9.47 -11.43 -2.20
N ASN A 74 -10.03 -12.62 -1.96
CA ASN A 74 -11.10 -12.93 -0.99
C ASN A 74 -12.37 -12.06 -0.95
N ILE A 75 -12.53 -11.07 -1.84
CA ILE A 75 -13.75 -10.25 -2.01
C ILE A 75 -14.19 -10.24 -3.49
N GLN A 76 -15.49 -10.03 -3.76
CA GLN A 76 -15.99 -10.02 -5.14
C GLN A 76 -16.00 -8.61 -5.75
N SER A 77 -16.06 -7.58 -4.91
CA SER A 77 -16.14 -6.18 -5.32
C SER A 77 -15.61 -5.24 -4.25
N LEU A 78 -15.14 -4.05 -4.67
CA LEU A 78 -14.70 -2.99 -3.75
C LEU A 78 -15.84 -2.48 -2.85
N ASP A 79 -17.09 -2.64 -3.26
CA ASP A 79 -18.27 -2.24 -2.47
C ASP A 79 -18.45 -3.09 -1.19
N GLU A 80 -17.74 -4.21 -1.07
CA GLU A 80 -17.70 -5.06 0.14
C GLU A 80 -16.72 -4.53 1.21
N ILE A 81 -15.84 -3.62 0.83
CA ILE A 81 -14.92 -2.94 1.74
C ILE A 81 -15.61 -1.66 2.25
N LEU A 82 -15.74 -1.57 3.56
CA LEU A 82 -16.34 -0.43 4.25
C LEU A 82 -15.28 0.33 5.05
N VAL A 83 -15.55 1.61 5.32
CA VAL A 83 -14.74 2.40 6.25
C VAL A 83 -14.72 1.71 7.61
N GLY A 84 -13.51 1.50 8.15
CA GLY A 84 -13.26 0.79 9.39
C GLY A 84 -12.82 -0.67 9.21
N ASP A 85 -12.96 -1.26 8.02
CA ASP A 85 -12.44 -2.60 7.73
C ASP A 85 -10.91 -2.60 7.75
N LEU A 86 -10.32 -3.73 8.15
CA LEU A 86 -8.89 -4.01 7.96
C LEU A 86 -8.69 -4.64 6.59
N ILE A 87 -7.71 -4.13 5.84
CA ILE A 87 -7.34 -4.66 4.53
C ILE A 87 -5.84 -4.78 4.40
N ASP A 88 -5.45 -5.73 3.56
CA ASP A 88 -4.09 -5.94 3.10
C ASP A 88 -3.96 -5.39 1.68
N ILE A 89 -2.86 -4.68 1.42
CA ILE A 89 -2.57 -4.10 0.11
C ILE A 89 -1.17 -4.50 -0.34
N GLU A 90 -1.10 -5.18 -1.48
CA GLU A 90 0.12 -5.32 -2.25
C GLU A 90 0.18 -4.17 -3.26
N TYR A 91 1.27 -3.40 -3.27
CA TYR A 91 1.41 -2.19 -4.08
C TYR A 91 2.78 -2.06 -4.71
N GLU A 92 2.87 -1.21 -5.73
CA GLU A 92 4.14 -0.75 -6.27
C GLU A 92 4.26 0.77 -6.13
N GLU A 93 5.47 1.28 -5.97
CA GLU A 93 5.72 2.71 -6.10
C GLU A 93 6.08 3.08 -7.54
N SER A 94 5.30 3.99 -8.14
CA SER A 94 5.56 4.50 -9.48
C SER A 94 5.42 6.02 -9.50
N ASN A 95 6.50 6.71 -9.88
CA ASN A 95 6.55 8.18 -9.94
C ASN A 95 6.16 8.85 -8.60
N GLY A 96 6.54 8.24 -7.47
CA GLY A 96 6.23 8.74 -6.12
C GLY A 96 4.77 8.57 -5.70
N LYS A 97 4.02 7.69 -6.36
CA LYS A 97 2.66 7.28 -6.00
C LYS A 97 2.67 5.80 -5.66
N LYS A 98 1.94 5.42 -4.61
CA LYS A 98 1.66 4.02 -4.28
C LYS A 98 0.47 3.56 -5.11
N ILE A 99 0.64 2.50 -5.89
CA ILE A 99 -0.39 1.94 -6.76
C ILE A 99 -0.73 0.53 -6.28
N ALA A 100 -1.94 0.36 -5.75
CA ALA A 100 -2.43 -0.95 -5.28
C ALA A 100 -2.63 -1.91 -6.46
N LYS A 101 -2.05 -3.09 -6.34
CA LYS A 101 -2.14 -4.21 -7.30
C LYS A 101 -3.04 -5.32 -6.81
N VAL A 102 -3.00 -5.60 -5.51
CA VAL A 102 -3.86 -6.58 -4.87
C VAL A 102 -4.46 -5.94 -3.62
N ILE A 103 -5.75 -6.16 -3.41
CA ILE A 103 -6.45 -5.80 -2.17
C ILE A 103 -7.16 -7.05 -1.67
N ALA A 104 -6.93 -7.36 -0.40
CA ALA A 104 -7.64 -8.41 0.33
C ALA A 104 -8.26 -7.82 1.59
N LYS A 105 -9.43 -8.32 1.99
CA LYS A 105 -9.97 -8.01 3.32
C LYS A 105 -9.29 -8.90 4.34
N ASP A 106 -8.83 -8.35 5.45
CA ASP A 106 -8.30 -9.16 6.54
C ASP A 106 -9.48 -9.88 7.20
N GLU A 107 -9.73 -11.11 6.76
CA GLU A 107 -10.61 -12.01 7.48
C GLU A 107 -9.84 -12.46 8.72
N GLU A 108 -10.10 -11.82 9.87
CA GLU A 108 -9.68 -12.32 11.17
C GLU A 108 -10.24 -13.74 11.37
N ILE A 109 -9.58 -14.75 10.81
CA ILE A 109 -9.74 -16.14 11.22
C ILE A 109 -8.90 -16.29 12.49
N TYR A 110 -9.29 -15.58 13.55
CA TYR A 110 -8.92 -15.95 14.91
C TYR A 110 -9.76 -17.18 15.29
N GLU A 111 -9.54 -18.30 14.61
CA GLU A 111 -9.71 -19.60 15.25
C GLU A 111 -8.56 -19.75 16.24
N MET A 112 -8.64 -19.01 17.35
CA MET A 112 -7.78 -19.25 18.49
C MET A 112 -8.05 -20.71 18.87
N PRO A 113 -7.09 -21.64 18.73
CA PRO A 113 -7.33 -23.01 19.16
C PRO A 113 -7.75 -22.90 20.62
N GLU A 114 -8.91 -23.46 20.97
CA GLU A 114 -9.22 -23.69 22.37
C GLU A 114 -8.04 -24.48 22.91
N TYR A 115 -7.16 -23.78 23.65
CA TYR A 115 -6.21 -24.44 24.51
C TYR A 115 -7.10 -25.12 25.55
N ASP A 116 -7.45 -26.37 25.28
CA ASP A 116 -7.91 -27.30 26.29
C ASP A 116 -6.78 -27.31 27.31
N GLU A 117 -6.93 -26.51 28.38
CA GLU A 117 -6.17 -26.62 29.60
C GLU A 117 -6.52 -27.97 30.21
N GLY A 118 -6.07 -29.03 29.53
CA GLY A 118 -6.10 -30.40 29.97
C GLY A 118 -5.32 -30.43 31.27
N SER A 119 -6.09 -30.37 32.35
CA SER A 119 -5.69 -30.56 33.72
C SER A 119 -4.93 -31.87 33.86
N GLU A 120 -3.61 -31.86 33.66
CA GLU A 120 -2.74 -32.88 34.21
C GLU A 120 -2.58 -32.62 35.72
N SER A 121 -3.68 -32.82 36.45
CA SER A 121 -3.62 -33.21 37.85
C SER A 121 -2.98 -34.59 37.91
N LEU A 122 -1.65 -34.65 37.93
CA LEU A 122 -0.92 -35.81 38.42
C LEU A 122 -1.10 -35.86 39.95
N GLU A 123 -2.30 -36.29 40.34
CA GLU A 123 -2.58 -36.86 41.64
C GLU A 123 -1.68 -38.09 41.85
N ASN A 124 -0.81 -37.97 42.84
CA ASN A 124 -0.78 -38.90 43.96
C ASN A 124 -0.39 -40.37 43.65
N SER A 125 0.91 -40.61 43.41
CA SER A 125 1.52 -41.93 43.64
C SER A 125 2.18 -41.95 45.02
N LYS A 126 1.36 -42.03 46.08
CA LYS A 126 1.80 -42.32 47.45
C LYS A 126 1.08 -43.58 47.94
N GLU A 127 1.70 -44.73 47.70
CA GLU A 127 1.53 -46.03 48.38
C GLU A 127 2.50 -46.97 47.66
N GLY A 128 3.47 -47.65 48.27
CA GLY A 128 3.51 -48.30 49.57
C GLY A 128 3.96 -49.74 49.32
N MET A 129 4.91 -50.24 50.12
CA MET A 129 5.36 -51.63 50.35
C MET A 129 6.91 -51.59 50.48
N GLU A 130 7.48 -51.56 51.69
CA GLU A 130 7.64 -52.73 52.58
C GLU A 130 8.14 -53.93 51.74
N GLU A 131 9.41 -54.33 51.79
CA GLU A 131 10.12 -54.91 52.95
C GLU A 131 11.64 -54.65 52.93
#